data_AF-X0UDT9-F1
#
_entry.id   AF-X0UDT9-F1
#
_cell.length_a   1.000
_cell.length_b   1.000
_cell.length_c   1.000
_cell.angle_alpha   90.00
_cell.angle_beta   90.00
_cell.angle_gamma   90.00
#
_symmetry.space_group_name_H-M   'P 1'
#
loop_
_entity.id
_entity.type
_entity.pdbx_description
1 polymer ?
#
loop_
_entity_poly.entity_id
_entity_poly.type
_entity_poly.pdbx_seq_one_letter_code
_entity_poly.pdbx_strand_id
1 'polypeptide(L)'
;DARSIGNSFLCVHDNLSGYASDFHVNGDVDGWDEYPGIYLYGCWNGILFGTAFDRTPYIGRSQVFEYVEAEVYYVLNIMMKVTDNNPHKTVPSLTTGRVQWTRLGDTSWNSDKQYDFDIVSDDKWRLYSINLGPAQWWQGNINDLRIFPFIDGFHGDQFAIKFIKITSLSNYACDNTQCSYYSQYEHPCPGAGLRGYCEGSIKYNFSTVSGVSDELIINIDNYGEEKFELGNNLNANGIEMSRIIANQISSLSIGGFNFAQVEYTEYDKLKIYS
;
A
#
# COMPACT_ATOMS: atom_id res chain seq x y z
N ASP A 1 7.11 -5.15 25.48
CA ASP A 1 8.27 -4.21 25.45
C ASP A 1 7.94 -2.95 24.62
N ALA A 2 6.72 -2.43 24.79
CA ALA A 2 6.28 -1.14 24.26
C ALA A 2 6.65 -0.06 25.29
N ARG A 3 7.41 0.96 24.89
CA ARG A 3 7.96 2.00 25.77
C ARG A 3 7.07 3.24 25.89
N SER A 4 6.33 3.57 24.85
CA SER A 4 5.42 4.71 24.81
C SER A 4 4.38 4.48 23.71
N ILE A 5 3.18 5.00 23.94
CA ILE A 5 2.12 5.12 22.93
C ILE A 5 1.79 6.61 22.82
N GLY A 6 1.57 7.15 21.63
CA GLY A 6 1.24 8.56 21.45
C GLY A 6 0.28 8.80 20.29
N ASN A 7 -0.37 9.97 20.25
CA ASN A 7 -1.24 10.35 19.14
C ASN A 7 -0.42 10.81 17.93
N SER A 8 -0.81 10.32 16.77
CA SER A 8 -0.53 10.86 15.45
C SER A 8 -1.73 11.72 15.04
N PHE A 9 -1.50 12.92 14.54
CA PHE A 9 -2.53 13.81 14.00
C PHE A 9 -3.18 13.32 12.70
N LEU A 10 -2.99 12.04 12.39
CA LEU A 10 -3.47 11.38 11.20
C LEU A 10 -4.62 10.47 11.61
N CYS A 11 -5.75 10.57 10.95
CA CYS A 11 -6.88 9.68 11.08
C CYS A 11 -6.56 8.29 10.48
N VAL A 12 -7.25 7.24 10.93
CA VAL A 12 -7.01 5.84 10.47
C VAL A 12 -7.28 5.66 8.97
N HIS A 13 -8.10 6.54 8.40
CA HIS A 13 -8.40 6.62 6.97
C HIS A 13 -7.45 7.52 6.18
N ASP A 14 -6.52 8.20 6.85
CA ASP A 14 -5.56 9.07 6.19
C ASP A 14 -4.49 8.23 5.52
N ASN A 15 -4.59 8.17 4.20
CA ASN A 15 -3.61 7.54 3.36
C ASN A 15 -2.99 8.60 2.46
N LEU A 16 -1.67 8.54 2.26
CA LEU A 16 -1.02 9.37 1.25
C LEU A 16 -1.37 8.93 -0.18
N SER A 17 -2.17 7.88 -0.36
CA SER A 17 -2.54 7.32 -1.66
C SER A 17 -3.82 7.96 -2.17
N GLY A 18 -3.74 8.65 -3.31
CA GLY A 18 -4.93 9.08 -4.07
C GLY A 18 -5.56 7.93 -4.87
N TYR A 19 -4.77 6.88 -5.14
CA TYR A 19 -5.25 5.65 -5.76
C TYR A 19 -4.44 4.46 -5.28
N ALA A 20 -5.07 3.30 -5.11
CA ALA A 20 -4.42 2.04 -4.82
C ALA A 20 -5.18 0.88 -5.49
N SER A 21 -4.43 -0.03 -6.11
CA SER A 21 -4.99 -1.29 -6.61
C SER A 21 -5.15 -2.31 -5.49
N ASP A 22 -6.14 -3.20 -5.61
CA ASP A 22 -6.40 -4.24 -4.63
C ASP A 22 -6.46 -5.65 -5.23
N PHE A 23 -5.48 -6.48 -4.91
CA PHE A 23 -5.35 -7.85 -5.44
C PHE A 23 -5.68 -8.93 -4.40
N HIS A 24 -6.37 -8.61 -3.30
CA HIS A 24 -6.61 -9.58 -2.21
C HIS A 24 -7.58 -10.71 -2.58
N VAL A 25 -8.49 -10.48 -3.54
CA VAL A 25 -9.46 -11.49 -3.98
C VAL A 25 -8.86 -12.34 -5.11
N ASN A 26 -8.76 -13.64 -4.89
CA ASN A 26 -8.28 -14.57 -5.90
C ASN A 26 -9.15 -14.54 -7.16
N GLY A 27 -8.50 -14.42 -8.32
CA GLY A 27 -9.17 -14.31 -9.62
C GLY A 27 -9.70 -12.92 -9.96
N ASP A 28 -9.67 -11.98 -9.01
CA ASP A 28 -10.01 -10.58 -9.26
C ASP A 28 -8.75 -9.76 -9.49
N VAL A 29 -8.67 -9.10 -10.64
CA VAL A 29 -7.56 -8.23 -11.03
C VAL A 29 -7.84 -6.76 -10.71
N ASP A 30 -8.91 -6.46 -9.96
CA ASP A 30 -9.33 -5.10 -9.60
C ASP A 30 -9.39 -4.18 -10.83
N GLY A 31 -10.09 -4.66 -11.86
CA GLY A 31 -10.25 -3.94 -13.12
C GLY A 31 -8.99 -3.78 -13.97
N TRP A 32 -7.83 -4.33 -13.58
CA TRP A 32 -6.63 -4.42 -14.44
C TRP A 32 -6.78 -5.56 -15.45
N ASP A 33 -7.72 -5.45 -16.37
CA ASP A 33 -8.16 -6.52 -17.28
C ASP A 33 -7.79 -6.26 -18.75
N GLU A 34 -7.07 -5.17 -19.07
CA GLU A 34 -6.36 -5.03 -20.35
C GLU A 34 -4.94 -5.61 -20.22
N TYR A 35 -4.59 -6.65 -20.97
CA TYR A 35 -3.28 -7.31 -20.86
C TYR A 35 -2.65 -7.72 -22.21
N PRO A 36 -2.55 -6.82 -23.21
CA PRO A 36 -1.96 -7.17 -24.49
C PRO A 36 -0.49 -7.55 -24.37
N GLY A 37 -0.09 -8.53 -25.17
CA GLY A 37 1.26 -9.10 -25.12
C GLY A 37 1.50 -10.04 -23.95
N ILE A 38 0.46 -10.45 -23.19
CA ILE A 38 0.55 -11.32 -22.03
C ILE A 38 -0.34 -12.57 -22.20
N TYR A 39 0.23 -13.75 -21.96
CA TYR A 39 -0.46 -15.04 -21.86
C TYR A 39 -0.16 -15.62 -20.47
N LEU A 40 -1.08 -16.33 -19.81
CA LEU A 40 -0.96 -16.66 -18.37
C LEU A 40 -1.05 -15.43 -17.44
N TYR A 41 -2.08 -14.62 -17.66
CA TYR A 41 -2.42 -13.49 -16.81
C TYR A 41 -3.43 -13.88 -15.73
N GLY A 42 -3.25 -13.38 -14.51
CA GLY A 42 -4.21 -13.60 -13.42
C GLY A 42 -3.79 -13.00 -12.10
N CYS A 43 -4.67 -13.14 -11.11
CA CYS A 43 -4.44 -12.70 -9.73
C CYS A 43 -4.66 -13.86 -8.76
N TRP A 44 -3.69 -14.11 -7.89
CA TRP A 44 -3.79 -15.12 -6.84
C TRP A 44 -2.92 -14.77 -5.63
N ASN A 45 -3.45 -14.96 -4.42
CA ASN A 45 -2.76 -14.74 -3.16
C ASN A 45 -2.17 -13.31 -3.01
N GLY A 46 -2.96 -12.29 -3.34
CA GLY A 46 -2.52 -10.89 -3.22
C GLY A 46 -1.53 -10.46 -4.32
N ILE A 47 -1.40 -11.24 -5.40
CA ILE A 47 -0.40 -11.03 -6.45
C ILE A 47 -1.06 -11.13 -7.81
N LEU A 48 -0.96 -10.05 -8.57
CA LEU A 48 -1.19 -10.01 -10.01
C LEU A 48 0.06 -10.53 -10.73
N PHE A 49 -0.08 -11.36 -11.76
CA PHE A 49 1.06 -11.91 -12.50
C PHE A 49 0.74 -12.10 -13.98
N GLY A 50 1.80 -12.17 -14.80
CA GLY A 50 1.70 -12.40 -16.23
C GLY A 50 2.99 -12.92 -16.84
N THR A 51 2.87 -13.63 -17.97
CA THR A 51 4.00 -14.02 -18.83
C THR A 51 3.89 -13.32 -20.18
N ALA A 52 4.95 -12.65 -20.61
CA ALA A 52 4.99 -11.92 -21.86
C ALA A 52 5.14 -12.86 -23.07
N PHE A 53 4.42 -12.57 -24.15
CA PHE A 53 4.68 -13.10 -25.49
C PHE A 53 5.13 -12.02 -26.48
N ASP A 54 5.17 -10.76 -26.06
CA ASP A 54 5.55 -9.60 -26.87
C ASP A 54 6.67 -8.78 -26.19
N ARG A 55 7.24 -7.81 -26.90
CA ARG A 55 8.33 -6.94 -26.43
C ARG A 55 7.89 -5.83 -25.51
N THR A 56 6.65 -5.36 -25.65
CA THR A 56 6.12 -4.26 -24.84
C THR A 56 4.77 -4.66 -24.22
N PRO A 57 4.74 -5.72 -23.39
CA PRO A 57 3.52 -6.11 -22.72
C PRO A 57 3.11 -5.01 -21.74
N TYR A 58 1.81 -4.78 -21.60
CA TYR A 58 1.30 -3.89 -20.57
C TYR A 58 0.07 -4.47 -19.90
N ILE A 59 -0.16 -4.00 -18.67
CA ILE A 59 -1.43 -4.12 -17.97
C ILE A 59 -2.09 -2.74 -17.92
N GLY A 60 -3.39 -2.69 -18.11
CA GLY A 60 -4.21 -1.49 -18.04
C GLY A 60 -5.60 -1.83 -17.53
N ARG A 61 -6.44 -0.83 -17.36
CA ARG A 61 -7.81 -1.02 -16.86
C ARG A 61 -8.84 -0.84 -17.97
N SER A 62 -9.87 -1.69 -18.00
CA SER A 62 -11.05 -1.46 -18.86
C SER A 62 -11.95 -0.35 -18.31
N GLN A 63 -11.92 -0.13 -16.99
CA GLN A 63 -12.63 0.94 -16.31
C GLN A 63 -11.64 1.89 -15.62
N VAL A 64 -11.71 3.16 -16.01
CA VAL A 64 -10.98 4.26 -15.40
C VAL A 64 -11.28 4.35 -13.90
N PHE A 65 -10.30 4.75 -13.10
CA PHE A 65 -10.48 4.97 -11.67
C PHE A 65 -10.91 6.42 -11.39
N GLU A 66 -11.36 6.69 -10.14
CA GLU A 66 -11.66 8.05 -9.70
C GLU A 66 -10.41 8.92 -9.82
N TYR A 67 -10.54 10.10 -10.42
CA TYR A 67 -9.37 10.87 -10.80
C TYR A 67 -8.51 11.27 -9.59
N VAL A 68 -7.20 11.33 -9.81
CA VAL A 68 -6.23 11.89 -8.87
C VAL A 68 -5.62 13.17 -9.44
N GLU A 69 -5.48 14.19 -8.60
CA GLU A 69 -4.82 15.44 -8.99
C GLU A 69 -3.32 15.21 -9.14
N ALA A 70 -2.80 15.31 -10.36
CA ALA A 70 -1.41 15.01 -10.71
C ALA A 70 -0.40 15.84 -9.91
N GLU A 71 -0.72 17.12 -9.68
CA GLU A 71 0.13 18.09 -9.00
C GLU A 71 0.29 17.75 -7.50
N VAL A 72 -0.67 17.02 -6.94
CA VAL A 72 -0.72 16.60 -5.54
C VAL A 72 -0.16 15.18 -5.38
N TYR A 73 -0.57 14.28 -6.28
CA TYR A 73 -0.24 12.85 -6.28
C TYR A 73 0.66 12.52 -7.48
N TYR A 74 1.98 12.61 -7.28
CA TYR A 74 2.97 12.46 -8.34
C TYR A 74 3.99 11.34 -8.12
N VAL A 75 3.83 10.53 -7.07
CA VAL A 75 4.69 9.37 -6.83
C VAL A 75 3.91 8.09 -7.11
N LEU A 76 4.32 7.36 -8.14
CA LEU A 76 3.78 6.03 -8.44
C LEU A 76 4.63 4.96 -7.75
N ASN A 77 4.02 4.21 -6.85
CA ASN A 77 4.65 3.11 -6.14
C ASN A 77 4.16 1.77 -6.68
N ILE A 78 5.09 0.93 -7.13
CA ILE A 78 4.81 -0.41 -7.64
C ILE A 78 5.69 -1.41 -6.89
N MET A 79 5.08 -2.36 -6.19
CA MET A 79 5.81 -3.51 -5.63
C MET A 79 5.78 -4.64 -6.64
N MET A 80 6.89 -4.82 -7.36
CA MET A 80 6.97 -5.72 -8.51
C MET A 80 8.21 -6.61 -8.45
N LYS A 81 8.08 -7.79 -9.02
CA LYS A 81 9.14 -8.74 -9.32
C LYS A 81 9.15 -8.97 -10.83
N VAL A 82 10.34 -8.95 -11.44
CA VAL A 82 10.55 -9.24 -12.86
C VAL A 82 11.53 -10.40 -13.00
N THR A 83 11.18 -11.35 -13.86
CA THR A 83 11.96 -12.55 -14.12
C THR A 83 12.30 -12.59 -15.61
N ASP A 84 13.58 -12.47 -15.92
CA ASP A 84 14.10 -12.71 -17.28
C ASP A 84 14.28 -14.22 -17.44
N ASN A 85 13.37 -14.86 -18.16
CA ASN A 85 13.28 -16.32 -18.22
C ASN A 85 13.62 -16.87 -19.61
N ASN A 86 14.35 -16.08 -20.41
CA ASN A 86 14.78 -16.51 -21.73
C ASN A 86 16.28 -16.87 -21.75
N PRO A 87 16.65 -18.16 -21.66
CA PRO A 87 18.04 -18.60 -21.73
C PRO A 87 18.69 -18.41 -23.11
N HIS A 88 17.91 -18.05 -24.13
CA HIS A 88 18.37 -17.82 -25.50
C HIS A 88 18.39 -16.34 -25.89
N LYS A 89 18.20 -15.41 -24.94
CA LYS A 89 18.29 -13.97 -25.21
C LYS A 89 19.70 -13.60 -25.66
N THR A 90 19.80 -12.99 -26.85
CA THR A 90 21.01 -12.30 -27.34
C THR A 90 20.99 -10.80 -27.02
N VAL A 91 19.92 -10.32 -26.40
CA VAL A 91 19.73 -8.93 -25.96
C VAL A 91 20.00 -8.79 -24.46
N PRO A 92 20.35 -7.58 -24.00
CA PRO A 92 20.58 -7.30 -22.58
C PRO A 92 19.37 -7.68 -21.71
N SER A 93 19.64 -7.94 -20.42
CA SER A 93 18.58 -8.14 -19.43
C SER A 93 17.59 -6.98 -19.42
N LEU A 94 16.37 -7.27 -18.96
CA LEU A 94 15.32 -6.27 -18.83
C LEU A 94 15.75 -5.19 -17.83
N THR A 95 15.85 -3.95 -18.30
CA THR A 95 16.38 -2.82 -17.53
C THR A 95 15.43 -1.64 -17.46
N THR A 96 14.40 -1.60 -18.30
CA THR A 96 13.47 -0.47 -18.35
C THR A 96 12.03 -0.95 -18.27
N GLY A 97 11.26 -0.35 -17.37
CA GLY A 97 9.80 -0.38 -17.32
C GLY A 97 9.23 0.95 -17.83
N ARG A 98 7.92 0.98 -18.08
CA ARG A 98 7.24 2.21 -18.51
C ARG A 98 5.89 2.34 -17.83
N VAL A 99 5.52 3.56 -17.48
CA VAL A 99 4.14 3.92 -17.20
C VAL A 99 3.63 4.86 -18.28
N GLN A 100 2.37 4.68 -18.68
CA GLN A 100 1.61 5.66 -19.44
C GLN A 100 0.37 6.06 -18.66
N TRP A 101 -0.18 7.23 -18.96
CA TRP A 101 -1.39 7.72 -18.31
C TRP A 101 -2.33 8.43 -19.28
N THR A 102 -3.59 8.52 -18.88
CA THR A 102 -4.55 9.47 -19.46
C THR A 102 -5.14 10.34 -18.37
N ARG A 103 -5.87 11.38 -18.78
CA ARG A 103 -6.49 12.33 -17.87
C ARG A 103 -7.94 12.56 -18.26
N LEU A 104 -8.72 13.07 -17.31
CA LEU A 104 -10.10 13.44 -17.55
C LEU A 104 -10.21 14.43 -18.72
N GLY A 105 -10.98 14.06 -19.75
CA GLY A 105 -11.14 14.85 -20.96
C GLY A 105 -10.10 14.61 -22.07
N ASP A 106 -9.06 13.81 -21.83
CA ASP A 106 -8.07 13.41 -22.85
C ASP A 106 -7.62 11.95 -22.67
N THR A 107 -8.28 11.06 -23.41
CA THR A 107 -8.10 9.60 -23.37
C THR A 107 -7.02 9.08 -24.33
N SER A 108 -6.23 9.97 -24.94
CA SER A 108 -5.21 9.55 -25.90
C SER A 108 -4.01 8.88 -25.22
N TRP A 109 -3.58 7.72 -25.70
CA TRP A 109 -2.33 7.08 -25.26
C TRP A 109 -1.22 7.45 -26.24
N ASN A 110 -0.22 8.22 -25.81
CA ASN A 110 0.85 8.72 -26.67
C ASN A 110 2.19 8.83 -25.94
N SER A 111 3.26 9.12 -26.69
CA SER A 111 4.62 9.24 -26.17
C SER A 111 4.86 10.45 -25.28
N ASP A 112 3.97 11.44 -25.28
CA ASP A 112 4.06 12.61 -24.41
C ASP A 112 3.63 12.24 -22.98
N LYS A 113 2.63 11.35 -22.85
CA LYS A 113 2.06 10.88 -21.58
C LYS A 113 2.64 9.53 -21.15
N GLN A 114 3.97 9.44 -21.16
CA GLN A 114 4.69 8.27 -20.69
C GLN A 114 5.94 8.64 -19.89
N TYR A 115 6.36 7.72 -19.03
CA TYR A 115 7.59 7.84 -18.25
C TYR A 115 8.26 6.48 -18.12
N ASP A 116 9.54 6.44 -18.49
CA ASP A 116 10.36 5.23 -18.41
C ASP A 116 11.13 5.23 -17.09
N PHE A 117 11.26 4.06 -16.47
CA PHE A 117 11.94 3.90 -15.19
C PHE A 117 12.81 2.65 -15.18
N ASP A 118 13.86 2.68 -14.36
CA ASP A 118 14.80 1.56 -14.25
C ASP A 118 14.18 0.39 -13.49
N ILE A 119 14.37 -0.82 -14.01
CA ILE A 119 13.97 -2.08 -13.39
C ILE A 119 15.17 -3.01 -13.20
N VAL A 120 15.01 -3.98 -12.31
CA VAL A 120 15.99 -5.05 -12.10
C VAL A 120 15.28 -6.39 -12.25
N SER A 121 15.70 -7.19 -13.22
CA SER A 121 15.18 -8.54 -13.48
C SER A 121 15.95 -9.61 -12.71
N ASP A 122 15.87 -9.59 -11.37
CA ASP A 122 16.58 -10.53 -10.49
C ASP A 122 15.67 -11.49 -9.72
N ASP A 123 14.41 -11.64 -10.16
CA ASP A 123 13.39 -12.46 -9.51
C ASP A 123 13.20 -12.14 -8.01
N LYS A 124 13.37 -10.88 -7.62
CA LYS A 124 13.09 -10.39 -6.25
C LYS A 124 12.02 -9.32 -6.24
N TRP A 125 11.28 -9.27 -5.13
CA TRP A 125 10.33 -8.19 -4.86
C TRP A 125 11.07 -6.88 -4.65
N ARG A 126 10.73 -5.87 -5.43
CA ARG A 126 11.30 -4.53 -5.36
C ARG A 126 10.19 -3.49 -5.35
N LEU A 127 10.35 -2.48 -4.51
CA LEU A 127 9.51 -1.29 -4.55
C LEU A 127 10.12 -0.30 -5.56
N TYR A 128 9.38 -0.02 -6.62
CA TYR A 128 9.70 1.03 -7.58
C TYR A 128 8.89 2.27 -7.20
N SER A 129 9.58 3.31 -6.72
CA SER A 129 8.99 4.61 -6.38
C SER A 129 9.35 5.61 -7.46
N ILE A 130 8.43 5.81 -8.41
CA ILE A 130 8.62 6.58 -9.62
C ILE A 130 8.09 8.00 -9.37
N ASN A 131 8.98 8.99 -9.38
CA ASN A 131 8.59 10.39 -9.28
C ASN A 131 8.20 10.93 -10.66
N LEU A 132 6.91 11.15 -10.87
CA LEU A 132 6.33 11.68 -12.10
C LEU A 132 6.23 13.21 -12.09
N GLY A 133 6.55 13.89 -10.98
CA GLY A 133 6.54 15.35 -10.90
C GLY A 133 7.40 16.06 -11.96
N PRO A 134 8.56 15.54 -12.39
CA PRO A 134 9.33 16.08 -13.50
C PRO A 134 8.72 15.84 -14.89
N ALA A 135 7.76 14.95 -15.04
CA ALA A 135 7.16 14.63 -16.33
C ALA A 135 6.20 15.76 -16.75
N GLN A 136 6.55 16.51 -17.80
CA GLN A 136 5.80 17.69 -18.26
C GLN A 136 4.29 17.44 -18.44
N TRP A 137 3.90 16.22 -18.83
CA TRP A 137 2.52 15.86 -19.13
C TRP A 137 1.81 15.12 -17.99
N TRP A 138 2.47 14.95 -16.84
CA TRP A 138 1.82 14.54 -15.59
C TRP A 138 1.15 15.76 -14.95
N GLN A 139 -0.01 16.15 -15.47
CA GLN A 139 -0.74 17.36 -15.06
C GLN A 139 -2.26 17.17 -15.21
N GLY A 140 -3.02 17.86 -14.35
CA GLY A 140 -4.46 17.76 -14.26
C GLY A 140 -4.95 16.47 -13.59
N ASN A 141 -6.15 16.03 -13.96
CA ASN A 141 -6.85 14.95 -13.27
C ASN A 141 -6.57 13.60 -13.94
N ILE A 142 -5.59 12.86 -13.45
CA ILE A 142 -5.21 11.53 -13.96
C ILE A 142 -6.28 10.52 -13.55
N ASN A 143 -6.80 9.73 -14.49
CA ASN A 143 -7.87 8.78 -14.21
C ASN A 143 -7.63 7.39 -14.81
N ASP A 144 -6.50 7.19 -15.51
CA ASP A 144 -6.16 5.89 -16.06
C ASP A 144 -4.64 5.71 -16.17
N LEU A 145 -4.19 4.46 -16.03
CA LEU A 145 -2.78 4.08 -16.11
C LEU A 145 -2.61 2.82 -16.97
N ARG A 146 -1.49 2.78 -17.70
CA ARG A 146 -0.92 1.55 -18.24
C ARG A 146 0.45 1.33 -17.63
N ILE A 147 0.66 0.13 -17.10
CA ILE A 147 1.97 -0.28 -16.57
C ILE A 147 2.55 -1.28 -17.55
N PHE A 148 3.71 -0.96 -18.07
CA PHE A 148 4.57 -1.85 -18.83
C PHE A 148 5.62 -2.37 -17.84
N PRO A 149 5.48 -3.61 -17.33
CA PRO A 149 6.42 -4.17 -16.34
C PRO A 149 7.86 -4.13 -16.83
N PHE A 150 8.02 -4.23 -18.15
CA PHE A 150 9.25 -4.02 -18.88
C PHE A 150 8.95 -3.61 -20.33
N ILE A 151 9.89 -2.90 -20.94
CA ILE A 151 10.01 -2.74 -22.39
C ILE A 151 11.19 -3.58 -22.88
N ASP A 152 11.16 -4.01 -24.14
CA ASP A 152 12.09 -4.98 -24.70
C ASP A 152 12.04 -6.39 -24.05
N GLY A 153 10.83 -6.76 -23.64
CA GLY A 153 10.45 -8.12 -23.28
C GLY A 153 10.76 -9.16 -24.35
N PHE A 154 10.76 -10.42 -23.94
CA PHE A 154 10.74 -11.55 -24.84
C PHE A 154 9.71 -12.59 -24.38
N HIS A 155 9.35 -13.49 -25.29
CA HIS A 155 8.48 -14.60 -24.98
C HIS A 155 9.01 -15.42 -23.79
N GLY A 156 8.20 -15.55 -22.75
CA GLY A 156 8.51 -16.28 -21.53
C GLY A 156 8.97 -15.39 -20.36
N ASP A 157 9.30 -14.12 -20.58
CA ASP A 157 9.63 -13.19 -19.50
C ASP A 157 8.41 -12.95 -18.62
N GLN A 158 8.61 -12.84 -17.31
CA GLN A 158 7.52 -12.83 -16.34
C GLN A 158 7.55 -11.59 -15.45
N PHE A 159 6.38 -11.22 -14.95
CA PHE A 159 6.25 -10.23 -13.90
C PHE A 159 5.23 -10.68 -12.85
N ALA A 160 5.39 -10.15 -11.64
CA ALA A 160 4.42 -10.26 -10.56
C ALA A 160 4.34 -8.93 -9.80
N ILE A 161 3.14 -8.47 -9.46
CA ILE A 161 2.86 -7.19 -8.83
C ILE A 161 1.97 -7.41 -7.61
N LYS A 162 2.36 -6.85 -6.46
CA LYS A 162 1.54 -6.88 -5.23
C LYS A 162 0.61 -5.68 -5.10
N PHE A 163 1.06 -4.51 -5.55
CA PHE A 163 0.24 -3.31 -5.53
C PHE A 163 0.79 -2.28 -6.51
N ILE A 164 -0.12 -1.40 -6.93
CA ILE A 164 0.11 -0.18 -7.69
C ILE A 164 -0.56 0.94 -6.91
N LYS A 165 0.17 2.00 -6.56
CA LYS A 165 -0.37 3.12 -5.77
C LYS A 165 0.10 4.45 -6.33
N ILE A 166 -0.80 5.42 -6.46
CA ILE A 166 -0.42 6.82 -6.72
C ILE A 166 -0.50 7.55 -5.39
N THR A 167 0.62 8.14 -4.97
CA THR A 167 0.79 8.74 -3.65
C THR A 167 1.32 10.17 -3.71
N SER A 168 1.02 10.94 -2.67
CA SER A 168 1.65 12.23 -2.40
C SER A 168 2.78 12.06 -1.37
N LEU A 169 3.72 13.02 -1.34
CA LEU A 169 4.72 13.08 -0.27
C LEU A 169 4.18 13.74 1.02
N SER A 170 3.11 14.52 0.92
CA SER A 170 2.63 15.36 2.03
C SER A 170 1.12 15.55 2.11
N ASN A 171 0.37 15.25 1.04
CA ASN A 171 -1.08 15.41 1.03
C ASN A 171 -1.78 14.10 1.32
N TYR A 172 -2.74 14.15 2.25
CA TYR A 172 -3.49 13.00 2.73
C TYR A 172 -4.85 12.92 2.03
N ALA A 173 -5.22 11.73 1.56
CA ALA A 173 -6.56 11.36 1.15
C ALA A 173 -7.26 10.59 2.28
N CYS A 174 -8.57 10.76 2.43
CA CYS A 174 -9.40 9.98 3.36
C CYS A 174 -10.13 8.89 2.58
N ASP A 175 -9.93 7.62 2.93
CA ASP A 175 -10.58 6.47 2.29
C ASP A 175 -11.97 6.12 2.87
N ASN A 176 -12.48 6.91 3.82
CA ASN A 176 -13.78 6.65 4.45
C ASN A 176 -14.97 7.08 3.59
N THR A 177 -15.42 6.18 2.71
CA THR A 177 -16.62 6.37 1.87
C THR A 177 -17.95 6.30 2.65
N GLN A 178 -17.94 5.86 3.92
CA GLN A 178 -19.15 5.71 4.75
C GLN A 178 -19.42 6.91 5.67
N CYS A 179 -18.61 7.97 5.62
CA CYS A 179 -18.85 9.20 6.35
C CYS A 179 -19.96 10.05 5.71
N SER A 180 -21.15 9.46 5.55
CA SER A 180 -22.37 10.10 5.04
C SER A 180 -22.84 11.31 5.86
N TYR A 181 -22.28 11.51 7.05
CA TYR A 181 -22.66 12.60 7.95
C TYR A 181 -21.96 13.93 7.64
N TYR A 182 -20.80 13.93 6.95
CA TYR A 182 -19.90 15.08 6.96
C TYR A 182 -19.13 15.30 5.64
N SER A 183 -19.85 15.35 4.52
CA SER A 183 -19.35 15.61 3.15
C SER A 183 -18.69 17.00 2.93
N GLN A 184 -18.45 17.76 3.99
CA GLN A 184 -18.09 19.18 3.97
C GLN A 184 -16.93 19.53 4.90
N TYR A 185 -16.23 18.54 5.45
CA TYR A 185 -15.12 18.75 6.36
C TYR A 185 -13.78 18.60 5.65
N GLU A 186 -12.90 19.59 5.84
CA GLU A 186 -11.49 19.56 5.44
C GLU A 186 -10.67 18.71 6.42
N HIS A 187 -9.54 18.20 5.92
CA HIS A 187 -8.54 17.48 6.70
C HIS A 187 -8.01 18.35 7.87
N PRO A 188 -7.89 17.84 9.12
CA PRO A 188 -8.23 16.50 9.62
C PRO A 188 -9.72 16.27 9.93
N CYS A 189 -10.23 15.09 9.54
CA CYS A 189 -11.59 14.61 9.77
C CYS A 189 -11.96 14.66 11.26
N PRO A 190 -12.81 15.59 11.73
CA PRO A 190 -13.02 15.81 13.16
C PRO A 190 -13.68 14.65 13.92
N GLY A 191 -14.19 13.64 13.21
CA GLY A 191 -14.79 12.43 13.77
C GLY A 191 -13.92 11.18 13.74
N ALA A 192 -12.78 11.20 13.04
CA ALA A 192 -11.84 10.12 13.06
C ALA A 192 -10.77 10.41 14.12
N GLY A 193 -10.72 9.57 15.15
CA GLY A 193 -9.77 9.73 16.26
C GLY A 193 -8.32 9.78 15.75
N LEU A 194 -7.48 10.47 16.52
CA LEU A 194 -6.04 10.54 16.28
C LEU A 194 -5.45 9.12 16.31
N ARG A 195 -4.68 8.74 15.29
CA ARG A 195 -4.05 7.41 15.22
C ARG A 195 -3.01 7.25 16.33
N GLY A 196 -3.09 6.20 17.13
CA GLY A 196 -2.00 5.85 18.06
C GLY A 196 -0.74 5.36 17.32
N TYR A 197 0.46 5.73 17.78
CA TYR A 197 1.71 5.04 17.45
C TYR A 197 2.30 4.41 18.71
N CYS A 198 3.08 3.34 18.57
CA CYS A 198 3.73 2.64 19.68
C CYS A 198 5.21 2.46 19.37
N GLU A 199 6.07 2.71 20.35
CA GLU A 199 7.52 2.49 20.23
C GLU A 199 7.96 1.24 20.98
N GLY A 200 8.79 0.41 20.35
CA GLY A 200 9.32 -0.81 20.96
C GLY A 200 10.81 -0.96 20.76
N SER A 201 11.45 -1.75 21.63
CA SER A 201 12.88 -2.01 21.56
C SER A 201 13.17 -3.27 20.72
N ILE A 202 14.30 -3.30 20.00
CA ILE A 202 14.72 -4.44 19.15
C ILE A 202 15.26 -5.63 19.98
N LYS A 203 15.09 -5.60 21.30
CA LYS A 203 15.85 -6.46 22.22
C LYS A 203 15.35 -7.91 22.23
N TYR A 204 14.11 -8.15 21.84
CA TYR A 204 13.47 -9.46 21.85
C TYR A 204 12.61 -9.68 20.60
N ASN A 205 12.46 -10.95 20.21
CA ASN A 205 11.52 -11.39 19.21
C ASN A 205 10.29 -11.99 19.89
N PHE A 206 9.13 -11.76 19.31
CA PHE A 206 7.82 -12.14 19.83
C PHE A 206 7.09 -12.99 18.79
N SER A 207 6.37 -14.00 19.27
CA SER A 207 5.46 -14.79 18.44
C SER A 207 4.10 -14.84 19.11
N THR A 208 3.05 -14.55 18.36
CA THR A 208 1.66 -14.64 18.80
C THR A 208 0.94 -15.70 17.96
N VAL A 209 0.10 -16.50 18.60
CA VAL A 209 -0.73 -17.52 17.95
C VAL A 209 -2.19 -17.16 18.19
N SER A 210 -2.97 -17.10 17.12
CA SER A 210 -4.33 -16.62 17.18
C SER A 210 -5.24 -17.53 18.00
N GLY A 211 -6.01 -16.93 18.91
CA GLY A 211 -6.84 -17.65 19.88
C GLY A 211 -6.06 -18.35 21.00
N VAL A 212 -4.74 -18.13 21.10
CA VAL A 212 -3.86 -18.77 22.10
C VAL A 212 -3.05 -17.74 22.88
N SER A 213 -2.36 -16.84 22.18
CA SER A 213 -1.45 -15.85 22.77
C SER A 213 -1.46 -14.52 22.03
N ASP A 214 -2.59 -14.18 21.41
CA ASP A 214 -2.79 -12.94 20.66
C ASP A 214 -3.78 -11.96 21.33
N GLU A 215 -4.47 -12.37 22.39
CA GLU A 215 -5.36 -11.46 23.12
C GLU A 215 -4.53 -10.47 23.94
N LEU A 216 -4.76 -9.18 23.70
CA LEU A 216 -4.25 -8.09 24.51
C LEU A 216 -5.43 -7.38 25.18
N ILE A 217 -5.37 -7.30 26.51
CA ILE A 217 -6.35 -6.56 27.31
C ILE A 217 -5.75 -5.21 27.66
N ILE A 218 -6.44 -4.15 27.27
CA ILE A 218 -6.06 -2.78 27.54
C ILE A 218 -7.10 -2.10 28.41
N ASN A 219 -6.64 -1.42 29.44
CA ASN A 219 -7.46 -0.50 30.21
C ASN A 219 -6.96 0.94 30.02
N ILE A 220 -7.87 1.79 29.56
CA ILE A 220 -7.65 3.19 29.20
C ILE A 220 -8.20 4.05 30.33
N ASP A 221 -7.34 4.68 31.13
CA ASP A 221 -7.76 5.63 32.19
C ASP A 221 -8.87 5.11 33.14
N ASN A 222 -8.96 3.79 33.34
CA ASN A 222 -10.01 3.11 34.10
C ASN A 222 -11.43 3.22 33.49
N TYR A 223 -11.56 3.52 32.19
CA TYR A 223 -12.85 3.55 31.46
C TYR A 223 -13.42 2.16 31.16
N GLY A 224 -12.62 1.10 31.32
CA GLY A 224 -13.04 -0.27 31.03
C GLY A 224 -11.88 -1.11 30.49
N GLU A 225 -12.06 -2.42 30.49
CA GLU A 225 -11.13 -3.34 29.84
C GLU A 225 -11.64 -3.61 28.42
N GLU A 226 -10.84 -3.23 27.43
CA GLU A 226 -11.07 -3.54 26.02
C GLU A 226 -10.09 -4.63 25.58
N LYS A 227 -10.57 -5.50 24.70
CA LYS A 227 -9.81 -6.66 24.22
C LYS A 227 -9.61 -6.58 22.72
N PHE A 228 -8.44 -6.93 22.25
CA PHE A 228 -8.21 -7.12 20.82
C PHE A 228 -7.19 -8.23 20.56
N GLU A 229 -7.26 -8.76 19.34
CA GLU A 229 -6.44 -9.87 18.88
C GLU A 229 -5.30 -9.34 17.99
N LEU A 230 -4.06 -9.65 18.36
CA LEU A 230 -2.86 -9.31 17.61
C LEU A 230 -2.68 -10.20 16.36
N GLY A 231 -3.45 -11.28 16.24
CA GLY A 231 -3.35 -12.27 15.18
C GLY A 231 -2.11 -13.15 15.27
N ASN A 232 -1.81 -13.86 14.18
CA ASN A 232 -0.64 -14.73 14.08
C ASN A 232 0.61 -13.94 13.66
N ASN A 233 1.61 -13.85 14.54
CA ASN A 233 2.89 -13.22 14.25
C ASN A 233 4.02 -14.18 14.62
N LEU A 234 5.03 -14.32 13.76
CA LEU A 234 6.17 -15.20 13.98
C LEU A 234 7.46 -14.39 13.99
N ASN A 235 8.21 -14.48 15.10
CA ASN A 235 9.51 -13.82 15.27
C ASN A 235 9.50 -12.30 15.02
N ALA A 236 8.38 -11.63 15.30
CA ALA A 236 8.27 -10.20 15.18
C ALA A 236 9.19 -9.52 16.19
N ASN A 237 10.09 -8.65 15.75
CA ASN A 237 10.91 -7.86 16.66
C ASN A 237 10.05 -6.82 17.39
N GLY A 238 10.55 -6.21 18.46
CA GLY A 238 9.74 -5.27 19.24
C GLY A 238 9.26 -4.03 18.48
N ILE A 239 9.93 -3.60 17.40
CA ILE A 239 9.43 -2.52 16.53
C ILE A 239 8.22 -3.00 15.72
N GLU A 240 8.31 -4.18 15.13
CA GLU A 240 7.21 -4.81 14.38
C GLU A 240 6.02 -5.06 15.29
N MET A 241 6.25 -5.62 16.47
CA MET A 241 5.21 -5.87 17.46
C MET A 241 4.55 -4.56 17.92
N SER A 242 5.33 -3.49 18.08
CA SER A 242 4.76 -2.18 18.42
C SER A 242 3.89 -1.62 17.29
N ARG A 243 4.26 -1.79 16.03
CA ARG A 243 3.39 -1.41 14.90
C ARG A 243 2.09 -2.21 14.88
N ILE A 244 2.16 -3.51 15.14
CA ILE A 244 0.99 -4.39 15.22
C ILE A 244 0.05 -3.89 16.33
N ILE A 245 0.59 -3.66 17.53
CA ILE A 245 -0.17 -3.13 18.67
C ILE A 245 -0.77 -1.75 18.34
N ALA A 246 0.00 -0.83 17.77
CA ALA A 246 -0.47 0.50 17.41
C ALA A 246 -1.66 0.46 16.43
N ASN A 247 -1.57 -0.39 15.41
CA ASN A 247 -2.65 -0.57 14.45
C ASN A 247 -3.92 -1.12 15.11
N GLN A 248 -3.79 -2.08 16.03
CA GLN A 248 -4.94 -2.64 16.74
C GLN A 248 -5.56 -1.66 17.74
N ILE A 249 -4.74 -0.94 18.51
CA ILE A 249 -5.24 0.10 19.43
C ILE A 249 -5.97 1.20 18.67
N SER A 250 -5.50 1.57 17.47
CA SER A 250 -6.15 2.57 16.64
C SER A 250 -7.55 2.16 16.13
N SER A 251 -7.91 0.87 16.24
CA SER A 251 -9.25 0.38 15.92
C SER A 251 -10.24 0.51 17.09
N LEU A 252 -9.77 0.80 18.31
CA LEU A 252 -10.63 0.95 19.49
C LEU A 252 -11.39 2.28 19.45
N SER A 253 -12.70 2.20 19.71
CA SER A 253 -13.64 3.33 19.59
C SER A 253 -13.66 4.28 20.79
N ILE A 254 -12.69 4.20 21.71
CA ILE A 254 -12.71 4.94 22.97
C ILE A 254 -11.46 5.81 23.11
N GLY A 255 -11.63 7.12 22.88
CA GLY A 255 -10.75 8.19 23.34
C GLY A 255 -9.29 8.14 22.85
N GLY A 256 -8.93 8.98 21.87
CA GLY A 256 -7.52 9.16 21.48
C GLY A 256 -6.64 9.61 22.65
N PHE A 257 -5.36 9.23 22.64
CA PHE A 257 -4.42 9.41 23.76
C PHE A 257 -3.26 10.33 23.37
N ASN A 258 -3.17 11.55 23.91
CA ASN A 258 -2.16 12.50 23.45
C ASN A 258 -0.72 12.02 23.74
N PHE A 259 -0.53 11.38 24.88
CA PHE A 259 0.65 10.63 25.27
C PHE A 259 0.21 9.55 26.25
N ALA A 260 0.78 8.35 26.18
CA ALA A 260 0.33 7.21 26.95
C ALA A 260 1.53 6.42 27.52
N GLN A 261 1.61 6.34 28.85
CA GLN A 261 2.58 5.50 29.55
C GLN A 261 2.01 4.10 29.71
N VAL A 262 2.78 3.09 29.29
CA VAL A 262 2.42 1.68 29.41
C VAL A 262 2.94 1.14 30.74
N GLU A 263 2.04 0.69 31.60
CA GLU A 263 2.37 -0.06 32.81
C GLU A 263 1.98 -1.53 32.63
N TYR A 264 2.92 -2.44 32.88
CA TYR A 264 2.63 -3.85 33.05
C TYR A 264 2.03 -4.05 34.44
N THR A 265 0.77 -4.44 34.50
CA THR A 265 0.13 -4.81 35.76
C THR A 265 0.51 -6.24 36.14
N GLU A 266 0.35 -6.58 37.42
CA GLU A 266 0.60 -7.93 37.97
C GLU A 266 -0.35 -9.01 37.40
N TYR A 267 -1.28 -8.65 36.51
CA TYR A 267 -2.29 -9.53 35.93
C TYR A 267 -2.09 -9.79 34.42
N ASP A 268 -0.87 -9.59 33.89
CA ASP A 268 -0.56 -9.68 32.46
C ASP A 268 -1.38 -8.71 31.58
N LYS A 269 -1.91 -7.63 32.17
CA LYS A 269 -2.67 -6.58 31.46
C LYS A 269 -1.79 -5.38 31.19
N LEU A 270 -1.98 -4.77 30.02
CA LEU A 270 -1.41 -3.48 29.70
C LEU A 270 -2.35 -2.39 30.21
N LYS A 271 -1.87 -1.57 31.13
CA LYS A 271 -2.58 -0.36 31.54
C LYS A 271 -1.96 0.84 30.85
N ILE A 272 -2.81 1.61 30.20
CA ILE A 272 -2.43 2.86 29.56
C ILE A 272 -2.90 4.01 30.43
N TYR A 273 -1.95 4.86 30.85
CA TYR A 273 -2.24 6.14 31.51
C TYR A 273 -2.03 7.27 30.51
N SER A 274 -3.03 8.15 30.35
CA SER A 274 -2.87 9.43 29.62
C SER A 274 -2.29 10.55 30.47
#